data_AF-A0A9P0CA26-F1
#
_entry.id   AF-A0A9P0CA26-F1
#
_cell.length_a   1.000
_cell.length_b   1.000
_cell.length_c   1.000
_cell.angle_alpha   90.00
_cell.angle_beta   90.00
_cell.angle_gamma   90.00
#
_symmetry.space_group_name_H-M   'P 1'
#
loop_
_entity.id
_entity.type
_entity.pdbx_description
1 polymer ?
#
loop_
_entity_poly.entity_id
_entity_poly.type
_entity_poly.pdbx_seq_one_letter_code
_entity_poly.pdbx_strand_id
1 'polypeptide(L)'
;MVAFFLSFVQLTSKVSMASAGKLLKLFPRTSSNYLFSFNPIANIKYRHDCSKCFSVKFCHITPHRSKVFVFQHQRSLFHTSSRLMKRDYYEVLGISKKASAKEVKRAYYELAKKYHPDSNKSDPNASKKFQEATEAYEVLSDDTKRKQYDQWGSTSEQMGGMGGPGPGAGAGPGAGNFNSWNFSSMNPEDIFRKIFGDQFRGDEDFGDSDSDFGVNTAQEIIMKLTFAQSVRGCNKDIVLNVTDTCPRCQGKRSEPGTKPVKCTQCNGTGMEVVNSGPFMVRSTCRRCHGAKVHNPYPCTECEGKGTVNQRKKITVPVPAGVDDGQTVRMVVGRKELFITFRIERSDYFRREGADIYTDAVISISQAVLGGNIRVRGVYEDQNILIAPGTSSHTKVRLSGKGLKKVNVNGYGDHYINLRVQAPKQLSDKQKALMQAYAELEDTTEGTVHGFVITKDGGKQCVAEPQFLLQRIKNALDDKDNQDIMGEKVKTSNS
;
A
#
# COMPACT_ATOMS: atom_id res chain seq x y z
N MET A 1 -2.35 -10.30 33.57
CA MET A 1 -2.27 -11.36 34.58
C MET A 1 -3.61 -12.08 34.55
N VAL A 2 -3.54 -13.39 34.30
CA VAL A 2 -4.63 -14.35 34.06
C VAL A 2 -5.62 -14.42 35.23
N ALA A 3 -6.91 -14.66 34.94
CA ALA A 3 -7.88 -15.49 35.69
C ALA A 3 -9.32 -14.93 35.58
N PHE A 4 -10.44 -15.66 35.49
CA PHE A 4 -10.77 -17.09 35.50
C PHE A 4 -12.27 -17.24 35.13
N PHE A 5 -12.63 -18.29 34.37
CA PHE A 5 -13.80 -19.20 34.50
C PHE A 5 -15.25 -18.64 34.63
N LEU A 6 -16.16 -18.90 33.68
CA LEU A 6 -16.97 -20.12 33.40
C LEU A 6 -18.17 -20.35 34.34
N SER A 7 -19.40 -20.26 33.79
CA SER A 7 -20.49 -21.28 33.81
C SER A 7 -21.83 -20.63 33.42
N PHE A 8 -22.46 -20.98 32.29
CA PHE A 8 -23.37 -22.12 32.03
C PHE A 8 -24.78 -21.94 32.62
N VAL A 9 -25.80 -22.37 31.84
CA VAL A 9 -27.16 -22.84 32.22
C VAL A 9 -28.36 -21.96 31.74
N GLN A 10 -29.00 -22.43 30.64
CA GLN A 10 -30.39 -22.96 30.55
C GLN A 10 -31.51 -22.27 29.74
N LEU A 11 -32.41 -23.18 29.29
CA LEU A 11 -33.81 -23.05 28.83
C LEU A 11 -34.01 -22.52 27.38
N THR A 12 -34.83 -23.08 26.48
CA THR A 12 -35.95 -24.06 26.49
C THR A 12 -36.25 -24.44 25.02
N SER A 13 -36.45 -25.72 24.66
CA SER A 13 -37.73 -26.40 24.32
C SER A 13 -38.60 -25.66 23.26
N LYS A 14 -39.24 -26.26 22.25
CA LYS A 14 -39.87 -27.59 22.08
C LYS A 14 -40.47 -27.66 20.64
N VAL A 15 -40.86 -28.87 20.18
CA VAL A 15 -41.91 -29.19 19.15
C VAL A 15 -41.46 -29.14 17.67
N SER A 16 -41.75 -30.08 16.76
CA SER A 16 -42.42 -31.40 16.77
C SER A 16 -42.35 -32.05 15.36
N MET A 17 -42.72 -33.33 15.33
CA MET A 17 -43.26 -34.15 14.23
C MET A 17 -42.31 -34.89 13.28
N ALA A 18 -42.23 -36.17 13.61
CA ALA A 18 -41.93 -37.34 12.80
C ALA A 18 -42.66 -37.40 11.44
N SER A 19 -41.95 -37.95 10.45
CA SER A 19 -42.52 -38.79 9.39
C SER A 19 -41.59 -40.00 9.22
N ALA A 20 -42.21 -41.18 9.17
CA ALA A 20 -41.60 -42.48 9.28
C ALA A 20 -41.40 -43.14 7.91
N GLY A 21 -40.38 -43.99 7.83
CA GLY A 21 -40.47 -45.29 7.17
C GLY A 21 -39.96 -45.37 5.73
N LYS A 22 -38.85 -46.09 5.53
CA LYS A 22 -38.83 -47.53 5.19
C LYS A 22 -37.38 -47.95 4.85
N LEU A 23 -36.82 -48.91 5.59
CA LEU A 23 -36.56 -50.32 5.21
C LEU A 23 -35.28 -50.50 4.34
N LEU A 24 -34.38 -51.48 4.50
CA LEU A 24 -34.15 -52.63 5.39
C LEU A 24 -32.77 -53.23 5.03
N LYS A 25 -32.06 -53.78 6.05
CA LYS A 25 -31.39 -55.13 6.11
C LYS A 25 -30.26 -55.48 5.11
N LEU A 26 -29.27 -56.36 5.37
CA LEU A 26 -28.76 -57.25 6.43
C LEU A 26 -27.38 -57.76 5.87
N PHE A 27 -26.25 -57.82 6.59
CA PHE A 27 -25.64 -58.99 7.30
C PHE A 27 -25.45 -60.30 6.45
N PRO A 28 -24.67 -61.32 6.87
CA PRO A 28 -23.22 -61.48 7.15
C PRO A 28 -22.65 -62.79 6.51
N ARG A 29 -21.40 -63.22 6.81
CA ARG A 29 -21.03 -64.58 7.29
C ARG A 29 -19.53 -64.90 7.22
N THR A 30 -19.13 -65.61 8.27
CA THR A 30 -17.89 -66.28 8.66
C THR A 30 -17.57 -67.56 7.87
N SER A 31 -16.29 -67.96 7.76
CA SER A 31 -15.83 -69.32 8.09
C SER A 31 -14.32 -69.51 8.04
N SER A 32 -13.82 -70.20 9.07
CA SER A 32 -12.48 -70.73 9.35
C SER A 32 -12.04 -71.84 8.39
N ASN A 33 -10.73 -72.07 8.24
CA ASN A 33 -10.13 -73.41 8.13
C ASN A 33 -8.66 -73.39 8.59
N TYR A 34 -8.34 -74.24 9.56
CA TYR A 34 -7.01 -74.56 10.07
C TYR A 34 -6.50 -75.84 9.40
N LEU A 35 -5.20 -75.92 9.11
CA LEU A 35 -4.47 -77.17 8.94
C LEU A 35 -3.17 -77.10 9.75
N PHE A 36 -3.01 -78.06 10.66
CA PHE A 36 -1.81 -78.31 11.47
C PHE A 36 -0.97 -79.42 10.84
N SER A 37 0.35 -79.31 10.95
CA SER A 37 1.31 -80.41 10.84
C SER A 37 2.40 -80.22 11.91
N PHE A 38 2.66 -81.27 12.71
CA PHE A 38 3.74 -81.42 13.71
C PHE A 38 4.85 -82.26 13.05
N ASN A 39 6.18 -82.14 13.22
CA ASN A 39 7.11 -81.90 14.35
C ASN A 39 8.56 -81.79 13.73
N PRO A 40 9.67 -81.50 14.45
CA PRO A 40 9.85 -80.74 15.69
C PRO A 40 10.99 -79.68 15.62
N ILE A 41 11.16 -78.96 16.73
CA ILE A 41 12.29 -78.09 17.14
C ILE A 41 12.05 -76.57 16.97
N ALA A 42 11.82 -75.94 18.14
CA ALA A 42 11.99 -74.53 18.49
C ALA A 42 10.88 -73.52 18.10
N ASN A 43 9.80 -73.58 18.89
CA ASN A 43 8.92 -72.49 19.36
C ASN A 43 8.78 -71.22 18.51
N ILE A 44 7.72 -71.19 17.70
CA ILE A 44 7.10 -69.96 17.19
C ILE A 44 5.95 -69.58 18.13
N LYS A 45 5.90 -68.32 18.56
CA LYS A 45 4.66 -67.66 19.00
C LYS A 45 4.47 -66.40 18.15
N TYR A 46 3.45 -66.42 17.31
CA TYR A 46 2.91 -65.23 16.66
C TYR A 46 2.11 -64.41 17.67
N ARG A 47 2.29 -63.10 17.66
CA ARG A 47 1.38 -62.17 18.31
C ARG A 47 0.88 -61.15 17.28
N HIS A 48 -0.40 -61.31 16.95
CA HIS A 48 -1.24 -60.29 16.33
C HIS A 48 -1.65 -59.33 17.46
N ASP A 49 -1.26 -58.06 17.40
CA ASP A 49 -1.79 -57.04 18.31
C ASP A 49 -2.50 -55.93 17.50
N CYS A 50 -3.81 -55.90 17.72
CA CYS A 50 -4.79 -54.95 17.22
C CYS A 50 -4.57 -53.58 17.87
N SER A 51 -4.64 -52.50 17.09
CA SER A 51 -4.36 -51.12 17.50
C SER A 51 -5.39 -50.47 18.44
N LYS A 52 -6.24 -51.26 19.10
CA LYS A 52 -7.30 -50.76 19.98
C LYS A 52 -7.49 -51.59 21.25
N CYS A 53 -6.47 -51.68 22.11
CA CYS A 53 -6.65 -51.97 23.54
C CYS A 53 -5.50 -51.34 24.36
N PHE A 54 -5.80 -50.29 25.11
CA PHE A 54 -4.90 -49.63 26.04
C PHE A 54 -5.14 -50.20 27.44
N SER A 55 -4.07 -50.59 28.14
CA SER A 55 -3.99 -51.05 29.53
C SER A 55 -4.00 -52.57 29.78
N VAL A 56 -2.86 -53.08 30.26
CA VAL A 56 -2.83 -54.21 31.20
C VAL A 56 -1.78 -53.89 32.27
N LYS A 57 -2.25 -53.68 33.51
CA LYS A 57 -1.40 -53.63 34.71
C LYS A 57 -1.07 -55.04 35.16
N PHE A 58 0.16 -55.26 35.60
CA PHE A 58 0.48 -56.37 36.50
C PHE A 58 1.06 -55.83 37.81
N CYS A 59 0.47 -56.30 38.90
CA CYS A 59 0.86 -56.06 40.29
C CYS A 59 1.60 -57.32 40.79
N HIS A 60 2.63 -57.19 41.63
CA HIS A 60 2.68 -57.88 42.93
C HIS A 60 4.01 -57.69 43.71
N ILE A 61 3.83 -57.48 45.02
CA ILE A 61 4.57 -57.96 46.21
C ILE A 61 5.95 -57.35 46.54
N THR A 62 5.96 -56.62 47.66
CA THR A 62 7.10 -56.12 48.47
C THR A 62 7.84 -57.26 49.20
N PRO A 63 9.14 -57.13 49.53
CA PRO A 63 9.48 -56.47 50.80
C PRO A 63 10.74 -55.58 50.76
N HIS A 64 10.78 -54.63 51.69
CA HIS A 64 11.99 -53.98 52.22
C HIS A 64 12.87 -53.11 51.28
N ARG A 65 12.59 -51.80 51.37
CA ARG A 65 13.58 -50.71 51.57
C ARG A 65 15.02 -51.00 51.14
N SER A 66 15.44 -50.55 49.96
CA SER A 66 16.79 -50.01 49.75
C SER A 66 16.96 -49.49 48.32
N LYS A 67 17.82 -48.48 48.21
CA LYS A 67 18.04 -47.63 47.04
C LYS A 67 18.53 -48.46 45.85
N VAL A 68 17.87 -48.27 44.71
CA VAL A 68 18.32 -48.78 43.41
C VAL A 68 19.41 -47.86 42.87
N PHE A 69 20.64 -48.35 42.81
CA PHE A 69 21.63 -47.91 41.84
C PHE A 69 22.17 -49.18 41.18
N VAL A 70 21.75 -49.43 39.93
CA VAL A 70 22.37 -50.45 39.09
C VAL A 70 22.55 -49.88 37.70
N PHE A 71 23.81 -49.89 37.27
CA PHE A 71 24.33 -49.54 35.98
C PHE A 71 23.53 -50.16 34.82
N GLN A 72 22.97 -49.32 33.95
CA GLN A 72 22.56 -49.75 32.63
C GLN A 72 23.79 -49.77 31.71
N HIS A 73 24.36 -50.96 31.50
CA HIS A 73 25.04 -51.24 30.25
C HIS A 73 23.98 -51.21 29.13
N GLN A 74 24.07 -50.21 28.26
CA GLN A 74 23.28 -50.14 27.04
C GLN A 74 23.62 -51.34 26.16
N ARG A 75 22.76 -52.36 26.15
CA ARG A 75 22.69 -53.30 25.04
C ARG A 75 21.94 -52.59 23.92
N SER A 76 22.64 -52.22 22.85
CA SER A 76 22.03 -51.68 21.65
C SER A 76 21.10 -52.73 21.06
N LEU A 77 19.80 -52.55 21.23
CA LEU A 77 18.80 -53.20 20.40
C LEU A 77 18.93 -52.57 19.01
N PHE A 78 19.42 -53.35 18.04
CA PHE A 78 19.30 -53.02 16.63
C PHE A 78 17.81 -53.01 16.28
N HIS A 79 17.15 -51.87 16.46
CA HIS A 79 15.90 -51.59 15.80
C HIS A 79 16.24 -51.21 14.36
N THR A 80 15.80 -52.04 13.40
CA THR A 80 15.64 -51.60 12.01
C THR A 80 14.71 -50.39 12.05
N SER A 81 15.27 -49.20 11.89
CA SER A 81 14.48 -48.01 11.61
C SER A 81 13.55 -48.33 10.44
N SER A 82 12.27 -48.05 10.62
CA SER A 82 11.37 -47.86 9.48
C SER A 82 12.12 -46.98 8.49
N ARG A 83 12.44 -47.51 7.31
CA ARG A 83 13.05 -46.72 6.24
C ARG A 83 12.22 -45.45 6.11
N LEU A 84 12.84 -44.28 6.32
CA LEU A 84 12.33 -43.02 5.79
C LEU A 84 12.41 -43.12 4.27
N MET A 85 11.53 -43.93 3.67
CA MET A 85 11.34 -43.89 2.23
C MET A 85 10.54 -42.63 1.97
N LYS A 86 11.18 -41.63 1.35
CA LYS A 86 10.47 -40.51 0.73
C LYS A 86 9.32 -41.09 -0.11
N ARG A 87 8.14 -40.46 -0.03
CA ARG A 87 6.95 -40.91 -0.76
C ARG A 87 7.23 -40.88 -2.26
N ASP A 88 6.68 -41.85 -3.00
CA ASP A 88 6.80 -41.91 -4.46
C ASP A 88 6.21 -40.62 -5.08
N TYR A 89 6.95 -39.94 -5.97
CA TYR A 89 6.51 -38.67 -6.56
C TYR A 89 5.21 -38.81 -7.37
N TYR A 90 4.99 -39.97 -7.98
CA TYR A 90 3.73 -40.31 -8.64
C TYR A 90 2.56 -40.39 -7.66
N GLU A 91 2.78 -40.90 -6.44
CA GLU A 91 1.75 -40.94 -5.38
C GLU A 91 1.49 -39.57 -4.78
N VAL A 92 2.52 -38.74 -4.65
CA VAL A 92 2.41 -37.35 -4.16
C VAL A 92 1.55 -36.51 -5.11
N LEU A 93 1.75 -36.65 -6.42
CA LEU A 93 0.93 -35.99 -7.44
C LEU A 93 -0.41 -36.70 -7.71
N GLY A 94 -0.61 -37.91 -7.21
CA GLY A 94 -1.84 -38.69 -7.42
C GLY A 94 -2.04 -39.18 -8.85
N ILE A 95 -0.95 -39.44 -9.58
CA ILE A 95 -0.95 -39.83 -10.99
C ILE A 95 -0.33 -41.21 -11.19
N SER A 96 -0.64 -41.86 -12.31
CA SER A 96 -0.03 -43.15 -12.65
C SER A 96 1.43 -42.99 -13.12
N LYS A 97 2.27 -44.03 -12.94
CA LYS A 97 3.67 -44.03 -13.41
C LYS A 97 3.80 -43.85 -14.94
N LYS A 98 2.75 -44.18 -15.70
CA LYS A 98 2.66 -44.02 -17.16
C LYS A 98 2.05 -42.68 -17.60
N ALA A 99 1.84 -41.73 -16.69
CA ALA A 99 1.20 -40.45 -17.00
C ALA A 99 2.02 -39.63 -18.01
N SER A 100 1.33 -38.92 -18.90
CA SER A 100 1.95 -37.99 -19.84
C SER A 100 2.42 -36.70 -19.15
N ALA A 101 3.40 -35.98 -19.73
CA ALA A 101 3.87 -34.70 -19.16
C ALA A 101 2.74 -33.68 -18.95
N LYS A 102 1.70 -33.72 -19.80
CA LYS A 102 0.50 -32.89 -19.68
C LYS A 102 -0.34 -33.24 -18.45
N GLU A 103 -0.44 -34.51 -18.10
CA GLU A 103 -1.14 -34.99 -16.91
C GLU A 103 -0.37 -34.65 -15.62
N VAL A 104 0.96 -34.78 -15.64
CA VAL A 104 1.86 -34.36 -14.55
C VAL A 104 1.65 -32.87 -14.24
N LYS A 105 1.67 -32.03 -15.28
CA LYS A 105 1.43 -30.59 -15.16
C LYS A 105 0.05 -30.27 -14.60
N ARG A 106 -0.99 -30.93 -15.11
CA ARG A 106 -2.37 -30.72 -14.64
C ARG A 106 -2.53 -31.08 -13.16
N ALA A 107 -2.00 -32.23 -12.74
CA ALA A 107 -2.07 -32.68 -11.35
C ALA A 107 -1.35 -31.73 -10.39
N TYR A 108 -0.18 -31.21 -10.80
CA TYR A 108 0.54 -30.19 -10.04
C TYR A 108 -0.28 -28.91 -9.86
N TYR A 109 -0.90 -28.36 -10.92
CA TYR A 109 -1.73 -27.16 -10.80
C TYR A 109 -2.94 -27.36 -9.89
N GLU A 110 -3.57 -28.52 -9.92
CA GLU A 110 -4.69 -28.85 -9.05
C GLU A 110 -4.27 -28.94 -7.57
N LEU A 111 -3.10 -29.50 -7.28
CA LEU A 111 -2.54 -29.58 -5.92
C LEU A 111 -1.98 -28.23 -5.43
N ALA A 112 -1.30 -27.48 -6.29
CA ALA A 112 -0.77 -26.17 -5.99
C ALA A 112 -1.89 -25.18 -5.64
N LYS A 113 -3.00 -25.21 -6.37
CA LYS A 113 -4.20 -24.41 -6.05
C LYS A 113 -4.84 -24.84 -4.72
N LYS A 114 -4.86 -26.14 -4.43
CA LYS A 114 -5.44 -26.69 -3.19
C LYS A 114 -4.60 -26.41 -1.95
N TYR A 115 -3.28 -26.35 -2.06
CA TYR A 115 -2.35 -26.17 -0.95
C TYR A 115 -1.62 -24.81 -0.97
N HIS A 116 -2.14 -23.84 -1.72
CA HIS A 116 -1.54 -22.52 -1.82
C HIS A 116 -1.50 -21.83 -0.44
N PRO A 117 -0.35 -21.27 -0.01
CA PRO A 117 -0.18 -20.70 1.33
C PRO A 117 -1.14 -19.54 1.61
N ASP A 118 -1.49 -18.76 0.58
CA ASP A 118 -2.44 -17.65 0.72
C ASP A 118 -3.90 -18.13 0.94
N SER A 119 -4.25 -19.30 0.41
CA SER A 119 -5.60 -19.88 0.56
C SER A 119 -5.77 -20.68 1.87
N ASN A 120 -4.69 -21.23 2.42
CA ASN A 120 -4.72 -22.08 3.62
C ASN A 120 -3.72 -21.56 4.68
N LYS A 121 -3.97 -20.37 5.22
CA LYS A 121 -3.10 -19.72 6.22
C LYS A 121 -3.11 -20.40 7.60
N SER A 122 -4.03 -21.33 7.85
CA SER A 122 -4.29 -21.92 9.17
C SER A 122 -3.68 -23.32 9.38
N ASP A 123 -3.24 -24.00 8.32
CA ASP A 123 -2.77 -25.40 8.38
C ASP A 123 -1.26 -25.52 8.10
N PRO A 124 -0.41 -25.83 9.10
CA PRO A 124 1.04 -25.99 8.90
C PRO A 124 1.40 -27.22 8.03
N ASN A 125 0.46 -28.16 7.84
CA ASN A 125 0.65 -29.31 6.95
C ASN A 125 0.41 -28.99 5.46
N ALA A 126 -0.25 -27.87 5.12
CA ALA A 126 -0.47 -27.46 3.73
C ALA A 126 0.86 -27.06 3.06
N SER A 127 1.70 -26.33 3.79
CA SER A 127 3.05 -25.93 3.34
C SER A 127 3.93 -27.15 3.01
N LYS A 128 3.94 -28.18 3.87
CA LYS A 128 4.71 -29.41 3.62
C LYS A 128 4.22 -30.18 2.38
N LYS A 129 2.91 -30.29 2.19
CA LYS A 129 2.32 -30.95 1.01
C LYS A 129 2.57 -30.18 -0.28
N PHE A 130 2.59 -28.85 -0.20
CA PHE A 130 2.94 -27.98 -1.32
C PHE A 130 4.42 -28.13 -1.71
N GLN A 131 5.30 -28.24 -0.71
CA GLN A 131 6.72 -28.50 -0.92
C GLN A 131 6.95 -29.87 -1.58
N GLU A 132 6.32 -30.93 -1.06
CA GLU A 132 6.39 -32.29 -1.64
C GLU A 132 5.86 -32.32 -3.09
N ALA A 133 4.76 -31.63 -3.37
CA ALA A 133 4.19 -31.56 -4.73
C ALA A 133 5.09 -30.79 -5.72
N THR A 134 5.83 -29.79 -5.23
CA THR A 134 6.77 -29.00 -6.06
C THR A 134 8.03 -29.80 -6.37
N GLU A 135 8.60 -30.50 -5.39
CA GLU A 135 9.72 -31.43 -5.58
C GLU A 135 9.35 -32.54 -6.59
N ALA A 136 8.15 -33.11 -6.45
CA ALA A 136 7.64 -34.13 -7.38
C ALA A 136 7.49 -33.60 -8.82
N TYR A 137 7.02 -32.36 -8.99
CA TYR A 137 6.86 -31.75 -10.32
C TYR A 137 8.21 -31.44 -10.96
N GLU A 138 9.20 -30.97 -10.21
CA GLU A 138 10.53 -30.68 -10.78
C GLU A 138 11.19 -31.93 -11.38
N VAL A 139 11.09 -33.06 -10.69
CA VAL A 139 11.68 -34.33 -11.13
C VAL A 139 10.87 -34.96 -12.26
N LEU A 140 9.53 -34.90 -12.22
CA LEU A 140 8.67 -35.56 -13.22
C LEU A 140 8.34 -34.69 -14.45
N SER A 141 8.62 -33.39 -14.43
CA SER A 141 8.36 -32.48 -15.57
C SER A 141 9.43 -32.52 -16.65
N ASP A 142 10.68 -32.86 -16.30
CA ASP A 142 11.79 -33.03 -17.24
C ASP A 142 11.97 -34.51 -17.60
N ASP A 143 11.91 -34.83 -18.90
CA ASP A 143 12.07 -36.21 -19.40
C ASP A 143 13.41 -36.84 -19.03
N THR A 144 14.46 -36.04 -18.84
CA THR A 144 15.78 -36.54 -18.39
C THR A 144 15.75 -36.91 -16.92
N LYS A 145 15.31 -35.99 -16.04
CA LYS A 145 15.19 -36.24 -14.59
C LYS A 145 14.20 -37.35 -14.27
N ARG A 146 13.10 -37.44 -15.01
CA ARG A 146 12.09 -38.51 -14.87
C ARG A 146 12.68 -39.88 -15.16
N LYS A 147 13.50 -40.02 -16.21
CA LYS A 147 14.18 -41.29 -16.52
C LYS A 147 15.17 -41.69 -15.42
N GLN A 148 15.92 -40.72 -14.88
CA GLN A 148 16.84 -40.97 -13.77
C GLN A 148 16.09 -41.42 -12.50
N TYR A 149 14.96 -40.78 -12.20
CA TYR A 149 14.09 -41.15 -11.09
C TYR A 149 13.45 -42.53 -11.28
N ASP A 150 12.99 -42.86 -12.49
CA ASP A 150 12.41 -44.17 -12.79
C ASP A 150 13.47 -45.29 -12.74
N GLN A 151 14.74 -44.98 -13.01
CA GLN A 151 15.85 -45.93 -13.01
C GLN A 151 16.47 -46.16 -11.62
N TRP A 152 16.59 -45.13 -10.79
CA TRP A 152 17.30 -45.19 -9.50
C TRP A 152 16.42 -44.88 -8.28
N GLY A 153 15.14 -44.55 -8.47
CA GLY A 153 14.20 -44.15 -7.41
C GLY A 153 14.61 -42.86 -6.71
N SER A 154 13.93 -42.53 -5.61
CA SER A 154 14.19 -41.31 -4.80
C SER A 154 15.57 -41.27 -4.10
N THR A 155 16.51 -42.16 -4.45
CA THR A 155 17.81 -42.36 -3.76
C THR A 155 19.00 -41.83 -4.56
N SER A 156 18.80 -41.28 -5.77
CA SER A 156 19.87 -40.70 -6.59
C SER A 156 20.51 -39.45 -5.97
N GLU A 157 19.75 -38.62 -5.25
CA GLU A 157 20.29 -37.45 -4.54
C GLU A 157 21.19 -37.79 -3.34
N GLN A 158 21.10 -39.01 -2.78
CA GLN A 158 21.81 -39.38 -1.54
C GLN A 158 23.06 -40.24 -1.77
N MET A 159 23.34 -40.66 -3.00
CA MET A 159 24.52 -41.43 -3.41
C MET A 159 25.58 -40.60 -4.15
N GLY A 160 25.46 -39.27 -4.19
CA GLY A 160 26.46 -38.36 -4.78
C GLY A 160 27.57 -37.90 -3.82
N GLY A 161 27.62 -38.42 -2.59
CA GLY A 161 28.40 -37.84 -1.49
C GLY A 161 29.44 -38.74 -0.82
N MET A 162 29.97 -39.77 -1.49
CA MET A 162 30.95 -40.69 -0.88
C MET A 162 32.12 -41.05 -1.81
N GLY A 163 32.92 -40.04 -2.20
CA GLY A 163 34.20 -40.21 -2.87
C GLY A 163 35.18 -39.12 -2.45
N GLY A 164 36.13 -39.46 -1.56
CA GLY A 164 37.16 -38.54 -1.06
C GLY A 164 38.21 -38.14 -2.11
N PRO A 165 39.09 -37.16 -1.78
CA PRO A 165 39.79 -36.31 -2.74
C PRO A 165 41.05 -36.97 -3.32
N GLY A 166 41.17 -37.00 -4.65
CA GLY A 166 42.39 -37.33 -5.38
C GLY A 166 42.88 -36.12 -6.19
N PRO A 167 44.19 -35.79 -6.17
CA PRO A 167 44.69 -34.52 -6.69
C PRO A 167 44.95 -34.59 -8.20
N GLY A 168 44.43 -33.59 -8.93
CA GLY A 168 44.93 -33.23 -10.26
C GLY A 168 43.95 -33.38 -11.41
N ALA A 169 43.17 -32.33 -11.69
CA ALA A 169 42.83 -31.88 -13.04
C ALA A 169 42.11 -30.54 -12.95
N GLY A 170 42.67 -29.53 -13.62
CA GLY A 170 42.25 -28.13 -13.56
C GLY A 170 40.89 -27.85 -14.21
N ALA A 171 40.30 -26.76 -13.72
CA ALA A 171 39.01 -26.21 -14.09
C ALA A 171 38.87 -25.84 -15.57
N GLY A 172 37.74 -26.22 -16.17
CA GLY A 172 37.22 -25.66 -17.42
C GLY A 172 36.01 -24.75 -17.12
N PRO A 173 35.86 -23.60 -17.81
CA PRO A 173 34.75 -22.67 -17.58
C PRO A 173 33.49 -23.18 -18.29
N GLY A 174 32.42 -23.45 -17.54
CA GLY A 174 31.12 -23.80 -18.15
C GLY A 174 30.20 -24.69 -17.33
N ALA A 175 30.64 -25.23 -16.18
CA ALA A 175 29.78 -26.00 -15.29
C ALA A 175 29.35 -25.13 -14.10
N GLY A 176 28.18 -24.50 -14.24
CA GLY A 176 27.52 -23.80 -13.15
C GLY A 176 27.29 -24.73 -11.97
N ASN A 177 28.01 -24.46 -10.89
CA ASN A 177 27.98 -25.17 -9.63
C ASN A 177 26.62 -25.01 -8.94
N PHE A 178 25.66 -25.91 -9.22
CA PHE A 178 24.31 -25.89 -8.61
C PHE A 178 24.21 -26.72 -7.32
N ASN A 179 25.33 -26.99 -6.64
CA ASN A 179 25.35 -27.91 -5.50
C ASN A 179 25.22 -27.25 -4.11
N SER A 180 24.50 -26.12 -4.01
CA SER A 180 24.27 -25.45 -2.72
C SER A 180 22.90 -24.76 -2.67
N TRP A 181 21.84 -25.53 -2.79
CA TRP A 181 20.47 -25.05 -2.55
C TRP A 181 19.90 -25.78 -1.35
N ASN A 182 20.20 -25.26 -0.16
CA ASN A 182 19.60 -25.71 1.08
C ASN A 182 18.19 -25.07 1.20
N PHE A 183 17.16 -25.79 0.74
CA PHE A 183 15.76 -25.35 0.78
C PHE A 183 15.11 -25.40 2.18
N SER A 184 15.89 -25.61 3.24
CA SER A 184 15.38 -25.75 4.60
C SER A 184 15.03 -24.41 5.27
N SER A 185 15.42 -23.26 4.69
CA SER A 185 15.33 -21.95 5.36
C SER A 185 14.81 -20.79 4.52
N MET A 186 14.24 -21.03 3.32
CA MET A 186 13.75 -19.96 2.44
C MET A 186 12.21 -19.93 2.35
N ASN A 187 11.65 -18.72 2.27
CA ASN A 187 10.21 -18.51 2.10
C ASN A 187 9.74 -18.98 0.70
N PRO A 188 8.54 -19.59 0.60
CA PRO A 188 8.02 -20.16 -0.66
C PRO A 188 7.96 -19.16 -1.83
N GLU A 189 7.67 -17.89 -1.56
CA GLU A 189 7.60 -16.82 -2.57
C GLU A 189 8.97 -16.48 -3.20
N ASP A 190 10.06 -16.58 -2.44
CA ASP A 190 11.42 -16.30 -2.94
C ASP A 190 11.96 -17.47 -3.77
N ILE A 191 11.58 -18.70 -3.40
CA ILE A 191 11.86 -19.91 -4.16
C ILE A 191 11.09 -19.87 -5.49
N PHE A 192 9.82 -19.46 -5.47
CA PHE A 192 8.99 -19.36 -6.68
C PHE A 192 9.49 -18.28 -7.65
N ARG A 193 9.88 -17.10 -7.16
CA ARG A 193 10.44 -16.04 -8.02
C ARG A 193 11.77 -16.43 -8.66
N LYS A 194 12.61 -17.18 -7.95
CA LYS A 194 13.94 -17.56 -8.44
C LYS A 194 13.91 -18.77 -9.39
N ILE A 195 12.93 -19.66 -9.25
CA ILE A 195 12.74 -20.82 -10.14
C ILE A 195 11.88 -20.48 -11.36
N PHE A 196 10.84 -19.65 -11.23
CA PHE A 196 9.93 -19.32 -12.34
C PHE A 196 10.21 -17.96 -13.00
N GLY A 197 11.03 -17.10 -12.39
CA GLY A 197 11.43 -15.81 -12.98
C GLY A 197 12.53 -15.91 -14.04
N ASP A 198 13.29 -17.02 -14.05
CA ASP A 198 14.46 -17.19 -14.92
C ASP A 198 14.16 -18.02 -16.19
N GLN A 199 12.94 -18.58 -16.32
CA GLN A 199 12.58 -19.47 -17.42
C GLN A 199 11.48 -18.92 -18.36
N PHE A 200 11.05 -17.67 -18.18
CA PHE A 200 10.06 -17.00 -19.04
C PHE A 200 10.61 -15.88 -19.93
N ARG A 201 11.94 -15.78 -20.06
CA ARG A 201 12.60 -15.01 -21.13
C ARG A 201 13.28 -15.97 -22.09
N GLY A 202 12.53 -16.37 -23.12
CA GLY A 202 13.11 -17.03 -24.28
C GLY A 202 14.11 -16.11 -24.96
N ASP A 203 15.31 -16.64 -25.16
CA ASP A 203 16.13 -16.53 -26.36
C ASP A 203 15.99 -15.22 -27.15
N GLU A 204 16.73 -14.20 -26.72
CA GLU A 204 17.26 -13.15 -27.59
C GLU A 204 18.57 -12.63 -26.98
N ASP A 205 19.64 -13.19 -27.50
CA ASP A 205 20.99 -12.65 -27.65
C ASP A 205 21.16 -11.15 -27.32
N PHE A 206 21.64 -10.84 -26.10
CA PHE A 206 22.21 -9.52 -25.79
C PHE A 206 23.44 -9.68 -24.89
N GLY A 207 24.59 -9.84 -25.54
CA GLY A 207 25.85 -9.42 -24.98
C GLY A 207 25.85 -7.90 -24.75
N ASP A 208 26.36 -7.52 -23.58
CA ASP A 208 26.92 -6.20 -23.29
C ASP A 208 26.11 -4.99 -23.78
N SER A 209 24.98 -4.74 -23.12
CA SER A 209 24.39 -3.41 -23.08
C SER A 209 24.27 -3.00 -21.62
N ASP A 210 24.79 -1.81 -21.33
CA ASP A 210 24.47 -1.00 -20.16
C ASP A 210 23.08 -1.32 -19.60
N SER A 211 22.98 -1.27 -18.28
CA SER A 211 21.78 -1.38 -17.45
C SER A 211 20.68 -0.36 -17.80
N ASP A 212 20.11 -0.47 -19.01
CA ASP A 212 18.90 0.23 -19.46
C ASP A 212 17.63 -0.60 -19.14
N PHE A 213 17.81 -1.76 -18.49
CA PHE A 213 16.76 -2.43 -17.71
C PHE A 213 16.61 -1.84 -16.31
N GLY A 214 17.06 -0.61 -16.09
CA GLY A 214 16.43 0.25 -15.09
C GLY A 214 15.06 0.63 -15.62
N VAL A 215 14.01 -0.09 -15.18
CA VAL A 215 12.59 0.27 -15.25
C VAL A 215 12.44 1.74 -15.66
N ASN A 216 11.79 2.03 -16.80
CA ASN A 216 11.36 3.38 -17.20
C ASN A 216 10.73 4.08 -16.00
N THR A 217 11.56 4.71 -15.17
CA THR A 217 11.19 5.08 -13.82
C THR A 217 10.60 6.44 -14.03
N ALA A 218 9.30 6.41 -14.33
CA ALA A 218 8.37 7.49 -14.10
C ALA A 218 8.92 8.39 -12.99
N GLN A 219 9.53 9.51 -13.36
CA GLN A 219 10.21 10.34 -12.38
C GLN A 219 9.12 11.15 -11.68
N GLU A 220 8.89 10.86 -10.41
CA GLU A 220 7.95 11.63 -9.61
C GLU A 220 8.62 12.92 -9.12
N ILE A 221 7.96 14.05 -9.35
CA ILE A 221 8.43 15.37 -8.93
C ILE A 221 7.32 16.03 -8.13
N ILE A 222 7.65 16.43 -6.90
CA ILE A 222 6.71 17.16 -6.05
C ILE A 222 6.85 18.65 -6.33
N MET A 223 5.79 19.25 -6.86
CA MET A 223 5.73 20.69 -7.12
C MET A 223 4.94 21.40 -6.03
N LYS A 224 5.61 22.24 -5.24
CA LYS A 224 4.94 23.10 -4.24
C LYS A 224 4.26 24.28 -4.93
N LEU A 225 2.99 24.52 -4.63
CA LEU A 225 2.18 25.63 -5.14
C LEU A 225 1.61 26.45 -3.99
N THR A 226 1.48 27.76 -4.18
CA THR A 226 0.70 28.58 -3.25
C THR A 226 -0.78 28.38 -3.50
N PHE A 227 -1.62 28.67 -2.50
CA PHE A 227 -3.07 28.59 -2.65
C PHE A 227 -3.55 29.40 -3.87
N ALA A 228 -3.12 30.66 -4.01
CA ALA A 228 -3.49 31.51 -5.13
C ALA A 228 -3.07 30.96 -6.51
N GLN A 229 -1.90 30.32 -6.60
CA GLN A 229 -1.45 29.65 -7.83
C GLN A 229 -2.36 28.47 -8.18
N SER A 230 -2.74 27.66 -7.19
CA SER A 230 -3.62 26.50 -7.40
C SER A 230 -5.01 26.90 -7.90
N VAL A 231 -5.53 28.04 -7.44
CA VAL A 231 -6.83 28.58 -7.85
C VAL A 231 -6.83 29.06 -9.29
N ARG A 232 -5.89 29.96 -9.61
CA ARG A 232 -5.90 30.69 -10.89
C ARG A 232 -5.30 29.86 -12.03
N GLY A 233 -4.51 28.85 -11.68
CA GLY A 233 -3.63 28.18 -12.61
C GLY A 233 -2.42 29.06 -12.92
N CYS A 234 -1.28 28.44 -13.17
CA CYS A 234 -0.06 29.16 -13.55
C CYS A 234 0.87 28.25 -14.34
N ASN A 235 1.71 28.85 -15.17
CA ASN A 235 2.83 28.16 -15.78
C ASN A 235 4.01 28.23 -14.79
N LYS A 236 4.43 27.08 -14.26
CA LYS A 236 5.51 27.01 -13.28
C LYS A 236 6.68 26.25 -13.86
N ASP A 237 7.85 26.86 -13.79
CA ASP A 237 9.05 26.26 -14.36
C ASP A 237 9.76 25.35 -13.36
N ILE A 238 10.25 24.22 -13.86
CA ILE A 238 11.12 23.30 -13.14
C ILE A 238 12.40 23.06 -13.92
N VAL A 239 13.52 22.90 -13.22
CA VAL A 239 14.81 22.58 -13.85
C VAL A 239 15.09 21.10 -13.63
N LEU A 240 15.22 20.35 -14.71
CA LEU A 240 15.48 18.90 -14.68
C LEU A 240 16.70 18.53 -15.52
N ASN A 241 17.37 17.48 -15.09
CA ASN A 241 18.44 16.85 -15.86
C ASN A 241 17.81 15.85 -16.84
N VAL A 242 17.72 16.24 -18.11
CA VAL A 242 17.18 15.40 -19.18
C VAL A 242 18.32 14.99 -20.09
N THR A 243 18.34 13.71 -20.47
CA THR A 243 19.24 13.20 -21.48
C THR A 243 18.70 13.63 -22.83
N ASP A 244 19.43 14.50 -23.52
CA ASP A 244 19.05 15.00 -24.84
C ASP A 244 20.12 14.69 -25.87
N THR A 245 19.76 14.86 -27.13
CA THR A 245 20.68 14.79 -28.26
C THR A 245 21.82 15.78 -28.06
N CYS A 246 23.06 15.32 -28.23
CA CYS A 246 24.23 16.18 -28.11
C CYS A 246 24.12 17.37 -29.07
N PRO A 247 24.20 18.63 -28.59
CA PRO A 247 24.00 19.81 -29.43
C PRO A 247 25.12 19.98 -30.45
N ARG A 248 26.36 19.56 -30.13
CA ARG A 248 27.50 19.63 -31.04
C ARG A 248 27.40 18.65 -32.20
N CYS A 249 27.21 17.35 -31.94
CA CYS A 249 27.14 16.34 -33.02
C CYS A 249 25.73 16.08 -33.54
N GLN A 250 24.69 16.61 -32.91
CA GLN A 250 23.27 16.37 -33.23
C GLN A 250 22.94 14.87 -33.34
N GLY A 251 23.54 14.05 -32.48
CA GLY A 251 23.34 12.60 -32.46
C GLY A 251 24.17 11.80 -33.46
N LYS A 252 25.00 12.46 -34.29
CA LYS A 252 25.87 11.78 -35.27
C LYS A 252 27.05 11.04 -34.66
N ARG A 253 27.31 11.24 -33.35
CA ARG A 253 28.41 10.62 -32.57
C ARG A 253 29.83 11.00 -33.03
N SER A 254 29.97 11.69 -34.16
CA SER A 254 31.24 12.19 -34.69
C SER A 254 31.38 13.70 -34.54
N GLU A 255 32.63 14.16 -34.53
CA GLU A 255 32.96 15.58 -34.47
C GLU A 255 32.40 16.31 -35.71
N PRO A 256 31.80 17.52 -35.59
CA PRO A 256 31.24 18.25 -36.71
C PRO A 256 32.27 18.44 -37.84
N GLY A 257 31.87 18.14 -39.08
CA GLY A 257 32.75 18.18 -40.26
C GLY A 257 33.49 16.87 -40.55
N THR A 258 33.51 15.91 -39.62
CA THR A 258 34.07 14.58 -39.84
C THR A 258 32.99 13.57 -40.20
N LYS A 259 33.35 12.56 -41.01
CA LYS A 259 32.43 11.49 -41.45
C LYS A 259 32.87 10.14 -40.86
N PRO A 260 31.94 9.27 -40.47
CA PRO A 260 32.25 7.91 -40.07
C PRO A 260 32.84 7.14 -41.26
N VAL A 261 33.94 6.43 -41.03
CA VAL A 261 34.65 5.66 -42.06
C VAL A 261 34.18 4.21 -42.01
N LYS A 262 34.09 3.52 -43.15
CA LYS A 262 33.79 2.08 -43.15
C LYS A 262 34.83 1.32 -42.33
N CYS A 263 34.38 0.37 -41.51
CA CYS A 263 35.30 -0.42 -40.69
C CYS A 263 36.21 -1.26 -41.59
N THR A 264 37.52 -1.10 -41.47
CA THR A 264 38.52 -1.79 -42.31
C THR A 264 38.65 -3.29 -42.00
N GLN A 265 38.24 -3.72 -40.81
CA GLN A 265 38.35 -5.13 -40.38
C GLN A 265 37.22 -6.00 -40.93
N CYS A 266 35.99 -5.47 -40.97
CA CYS A 266 34.83 -6.20 -41.50
C CYS A 266 34.36 -5.67 -42.87
N ASN A 267 35.01 -4.66 -43.44
CA ASN A 267 34.59 -3.97 -44.66
C ASN A 267 33.10 -3.54 -44.68
N GLY A 268 32.57 -3.20 -43.50
CA GLY A 268 31.17 -2.81 -43.34
C GLY A 268 30.18 -3.97 -43.18
N THR A 269 30.65 -5.21 -43.04
CA THR A 269 29.77 -6.36 -42.75
C THR A 269 29.35 -6.43 -41.28
N GLY A 270 30.15 -5.87 -40.36
CA GLY A 270 29.88 -5.84 -38.91
C GLY A 270 30.26 -7.13 -38.18
N MET A 271 30.62 -8.18 -38.90
CA MET A 271 31.07 -9.47 -38.37
C MET A 271 32.48 -9.76 -38.87
N GLU A 272 33.28 -10.46 -38.06
CA GLU A 272 34.58 -10.98 -38.46
C GLU A 272 34.61 -12.50 -38.23
N VAL A 273 35.32 -13.22 -39.09
CA VAL A 273 35.52 -14.67 -38.92
C VAL A 273 36.75 -14.84 -38.04
N VAL A 274 36.54 -15.31 -36.81
CA VAL A 274 37.63 -15.64 -35.89
C VAL A 274 37.90 -17.13 -36.04
N ASN A 275 39.14 -17.47 -36.41
CA ASN A 275 39.55 -18.86 -36.50
C ASN A 275 39.92 -19.35 -35.09
N SER A 276 39.15 -20.30 -34.55
CA SER A 276 39.40 -20.90 -33.24
C SER A 276 39.66 -22.39 -33.44
N GLY A 277 40.93 -22.71 -33.71
CA GLY A 277 41.35 -24.08 -34.04
C GLY A 277 40.75 -24.56 -35.38
N PRO A 278 40.29 -25.82 -35.48
CA PRO A 278 39.72 -26.37 -36.73
C PRO A 278 38.32 -25.83 -37.07
N PHE A 279 37.76 -24.92 -36.25
CA PHE A 279 36.44 -24.34 -36.45
C PHE A 279 36.53 -22.84 -36.72
N MET A 280 35.86 -22.38 -37.79
CA MET A 280 35.68 -20.96 -38.09
C MET A 280 34.39 -20.48 -37.42
N VAL A 281 34.51 -19.54 -36.49
CA VAL A 281 33.38 -18.95 -35.78
C VAL A 281 33.19 -17.52 -36.27
N ARG A 282 31.97 -17.16 -36.67
CA ARG A 282 31.63 -15.75 -36.94
C ARG A 282 31.35 -15.06 -35.61
N SER A 283 32.11 -14.02 -35.30
CA SER A 283 31.86 -13.17 -34.14
C SER A 283 31.60 -11.73 -34.58
N THR A 284 31.03 -10.91 -33.69
CA THR A 284 30.93 -9.47 -33.91
C THR A 284 32.32 -8.89 -34.12
N CYS A 285 32.47 -7.99 -35.11
CA CYS A 285 33.77 -7.39 -35.41
C CYS A 285 34.32 -6.64 -34.17
N ARG A 286 35.54 -6.97 -33.73
CA ARG A 286 36.15 -6.39 -32.52
C ARG A 286 36.40 -4.89 -32.62
N ARG A 287 36.49 -4.35 -33.84
CA ARG A 287 36.82 -2.93 -34.08
C ARG A 287 35.61 -2.01 -34.19
N CYS A 288 34.48 -2.49 -34.71
CA CYS A 288 33.26 -1.69 -34.82
C CYS A 288 32.14 -2.19 -33.92
N HIS A 289 32.32 -3.31 -33.22
CA HIS A 289 31.32 -3.94 -32.36
C HIS A 289 29.97 -4.08 -33.07
N GLY A 290 29.99 -4.50 -34.35
CA GLY A 290 28.79 -4.64 -35.17
C GLY A 290 28.28 -3.36 -35.84
N ALA A 291 28.81 -2.17 -35.52
CA ALA A 291 28.34 -0.89 -36.06
C ALA A 291 28.63 -0.66 -37.56
N LYS A 292 29.42 -1.54 -38.21
CA LYS A 292 29.83 -1.49 -39.63
C LYS A 292 30.71 -0.29 -40.03
N VAL A 293 30.66 0.79 -39.26
CA VAL A 293 31.49 1.99 -39.40
C VAL A 293 32.35 2.18 -38.16
N HIS A 294 33.55 2.71 -38.35
CA HIS A 294 34.46 3.13 -37.31
C HIS A 294 34.52 4.66 -37.33
N ASN A 295 34.31 5.29 -36.17
CA ASN A 295 34.40 6.74 -36.05
C ASN A 295 35.78 7.12 -35.47
N PRO A 296 36.74 7.57 -36.30
CA PRO A 296 38.06 7.95 -35.82
C PRO A 296 38.05 9.23 -34.97
N TYR A 297 37.02 10.07 -35.12
CA TYR A 297 36.89 11.34 -34.39
C TYR A 297 35.56 11.33 -33.61
N PRO A 298 35.53 10.65 -32.43
CA PRO A 298 34.36 10.72 -31.56
C PRO A 298 34.09 12.17 -31.17
N CYS A 299 32.81 12.54 -31.10
CA CYS A 299 32.45 13.87 -30.66
C CYS A 299 32.96 14.09 -29.23
N THR A 300 33.65 15.20 -29.02
CA THR A 300 34.29 15.53 -27.73
C THR A 300 33.31 15.88 -26.62
N GLU A 301 32.08 16.31 -26.93
CA GLU A 301 31.07 16.66 -25.92
C GLU A 301 30.31 15.44 -25.39
N CYS A 302 30.06 14.44 -26.23
CA CYS A 302 29.33 13.23 -25.86
C CYS A 302 30.19 11.97 -25.83
N GLU A 303 31.49 12.10 -26.10
CA GLU A 303 32.47 11.00 -26.18
C GLU A 303 31.98 9.85 -27.08
N GLY A 304 31.36 10.18 -28.21
CA GLY A 304 30.81 9.18 -29.14
C GLY A 304 29.45 8.55 -28.75
N LYS A 305 28.83 8.94 -27.62
CA LYS A 305 27.50 8.43 -27.21
C LYS A 305 26.34 9.00 -28.03
N GLY A 306 26.45 10.26 -28.47
CA GLY A 306 25.44 10.98 -29.25
C GLY A 306 24.37 11.68 -28.40
N THR A 307 24.37 11.46 -27.09
CA THR A 307 23.48 12.10 -26.11
C THR A 307 24.29 12.66 -24.95
N VAL A 308 23.80 13.75 -24.34
CA VAL A 308 24.41 14.39 -23.17
C VAL A 308 23.32 14.75 -22.16
N ASN A 309 23.66 14.70 -20.86
CA ASN A 309 22.74 15.11 -19.79
C ASN A 309 22.78 16.63 -19.65
N GLN A 310 21.67 17.29 -19.97
CA GLN A 310 21.57 18.75 -19.87
C GLN A 310 20.53 19.16 -18.82
N ARG A 311 20.82 20.27 -18.13
CA ARG A 311 19.84 20.98 -17.31
C ARG A 311 18.89 21.74 -18.22
N LYS A 312 17.66 21.26 -18.37
CA LYS A 312 16.61 21.95 -19.11
C LYS A 312 15.58 22.53 -18.17
N LYS A 313 15.20 23.78 -18.44
CA LYS A 313 14.08 24.45 -17.80
C LYS A 313 12.80 24.06 -18.56
N ILE A 314 11.88 23.39 -17.89
CA ILE A 314 10.63 22.90 -18.44
C ILE A 314 9.49 23.65 -17.78
N THR A 315 8.60 24.22 -18.59
CA THR A 315 7.42 24.92 -18.10
C THR A 315 6.28 23.92 -17.94
N VAL A 316 5.79 23.79 -16.70
CA VAL A 316 4.68 22.91 -16.35
C VAL A 316 3.40 23.73 -16.29
N PRO A 317 2.40 23.43 -17.14
CA PRO A 317 1.10 24.07 -17.05
C PRO A 317 0.33 23.51 -15.85
N VAL A 318 0.05 24.36 -14.86
CA VAL A 318 -0.79 24.01 -13.71
C VAL A 318 -2.23 24.41 -14.02
N PRO A 319 -3.18 23.45 -14.10
CA PRO A 319 -4.58 23.76 -14.34
C PRO A 319 -5.18 24.55 -13.16
N ALA A 320 -6.09 25.46 -13.47
CA ALA A 320 -6.85 26.20 -12.47
C ALA A 320 -7.76 25.25 -11.67
N GLY A 321 -7.75 25.37 -10.34
CA GLY A 321 -8.55 24.54 -9.45
C GLY A 321 -7.93 23.20 -9.07
N VAL A 322 -6.63 22.99 -9.36
CA VAL A 322 -5.91 21.75 -9.01
C VAL A 322 -6.02 21.41 -7.51
N ASP A 323 -6.29 20.16 -7.15
CA ASP A 323 -6.38 19.69 -5.76
C ASP A 323 -5.00 19.34 -5.17
N ASP A 324 -4.93 19.29 -3.83
CA ASP A 324 -3.70 18.86 -3.13
C ASP A 324 -3.44 17.37 -3.35
N GLY A 325 -2.22 17.01 -3.73
CA GLY A 325 -1.86 15.65 -4.09
C GLY A 325 -2.25 15.24 -5.52
N GLN A 326 -2.86 16.12 -6.31
CA GLN A 326 -3.19 15.81 -7.70
C GLN A 326 -1.92 15.64 -8.54
N THR A 327 -1.89 14.59 -9.36
CA THR A 327 -0.75 14.25 -10.21
C THR A 327 -1.03 14.53 -11.68
N VAL A 328 -0.11 15.20 -12.37
CA VAL A 328 -0.16 15.39 -13.83
C VAL A 328 0.99 14.63 -14.49
N ARG A 329 0.66 13.86 -15.52
CA ARG A 329 1.65 13.16 -16.36
C ARG A 329 2.08 14.06 -17.51
N MET A 330 3.39 14.18 -17.71
CA MET A 330 3.98 14.93 -18.82
C MET A 330 5.20 14.19 -19.37
N VAL A 331 5.33 14.16 -20.69
CA VAL A 331 6.49 13.56 -21.37
C VAL A 331 7.48 14.67 -21.71
N VAL A 332 8.73 14.50 -21.32
CA VAL A 332 9.82 15.44 -21.64
C VAL A 332 10.97 14.66 -22.27
N GLY A 333 11.17 14.86 -23.58
CA GLY A 333 12.14 14.09 -24.34
C GLY A 333 11.75 12.61 -24.36
N ARG A 334 12.62 11.74 -23.82
CA ARG A 334 12.37 10.31 -23.67
C ARG A 334 11.91 9.89 -22.27
N LYS A 335 11.76 10.83 -21.34
CA LYS A 335 11.36 10.56 -19.95
C LYS A 335 9.91 10.92 -19.73
N GLU A 336 9.23 10.10 -18.94
CA GLU A 336 7.91 10.41 -18.41
C GLU A 336 8.03 10.98 -16.99
N LEU A 337 7.37 12.10 -16.75
CA LEU A 337 7.34 12.79 -15.47
C LEU A 337 5.94 12.71 -14.88
N PHE A 338 5.85 12.36 -13.60
CA PHE A 338 4.64 12.46 -12.81
C PHE A 338 4.82 13.60 -11.82
N ILE A 339 4.07 14.67 -12.02
CA ILE A 339 4.19 15.89 -11.23
C ILE A 339 3.07 15.91 -10.22
N THR A 340 3.41 15.66 -8.96
CA THR A 340 2.47 15.69 -7.83
C THR A 340 2.44 17.10 -7.25
N PHE A 341 1.30 17.77 -7.32
CA PHE A 341 1.15 19.11 -6.77
C PHE A 341 0.92 19.05 -5.27
N ARG A 342 1.67 19.84 -4.51
CA ARG A 342 1.41 20.08 -3.09
C ARG A 342 1.06 21.54 -2.86
N ILE A 343 -0.12 21.78 -2.33
CA ILE A 343 -0.67 23.12 -2.14
C ILE A 343 -0.40 23.57 -0.70
N GLU A 344 0.16 24.75 -0.57
CA GLU A 344 0.33 25.41 0.73
C GLU A 344 -1.02 25.81 1.32
N ARG A 345 -1.19 25.56 2.62
CA ARG A 345 -2.41 25.95 3.35
C ARG A 345 -2.51 27.48 3.42
N SER A 346 -3.70 28.01 3.19
CA SER A 346 -3.97 29.43 3.38
C SER A 346 -4.52 29.68 4.78
N ASP A 347 -4.10 30.78 5.41
CA ASP A 347 -4.64 31.21 6.71
C ASP A 347 -6.06 31.78 6.59
N TYR A 348 -6.41 32.31 5.40
CA TYR A 348 -7.68 32.99 5.16
C TYR A 348 -8.72 32.07 4.52
N PHE A 349 -8.30 31.26 3.54
CA PHE A 349 -9.18 30.37 2.80
C PHE A 349 -9.03 28.92 3.26
N ARG A 350 -10.14 28.29 3.61
CA ARG A 350 -10.22 26.85 3.87
C ARG A 350 -10.93 26.18 2.70
N ARG A 351 -10.26 25.23 2.05
CA ARG A 351 -10.77 24.54 0.85
C ARG A 351 -11.36 23.19 1.23
N GLU A 352 -12.55 22.89 0.72
CA GLU A 352 -13.14 21.55 0.73
C GLU A 352 -13.60 21.21 -0.70
N GLY A 353 -12.80 20.45 -1.44
CA GLY A 353 -13.05 20.18 -2.86
C GLY A 353 -13.05 21.47 -3.69
N ALA A 354 -14.17 21.75 -4.35
CA ALA A 354 -14.36 22.97 -5.14
C ALA A 354 -14.90 24.16 -4.33
N ASP A 355 -15.41 23.90 -3.12
CA ASP A 355 -16.02 24.91 -2.26
C ASP A 355 -14.98 25.51 -1.32
N ILE A 356 -15.21 26.76 -0.94
CA ILE A 356 -14.27 27.55 -0.15
C ILE A 356 -14.99 28.13 1.05
N TYR A 357 -14.34 28.08 2.20
CA TYR A 357 -14.82 28.61 3.46
C TYR A 357 -13.89 29.71 3.94
N THR A 358 -14.47 30.84 4.31
CA THR A 358 -13.74 31.94 4.96
C THR A 358 -14.49 32.41 6.18
N ASP A 359 -13.76 32.90 7.16
CA ASP A 359 -14.36 33.54 8.32
C ASP A 359 -14.26 35.05 8.14
N ALA A 360 -15.40 35.72 8.05
CA ALA A 360 -15.48 37.18 7.97
C ALA A 360 -15.87 37.73 9.33
N VAL A 361 -15.06 38.64 9.83
CA VAL A 361 -15.28 39.25 11.15
C VAL A 361 -16.12 40.51 10.98
N ILE A 362 -17.19 40.61 11.75
CA ILE A 362 -18.11 41.75 11.77
C ILE A 362 -18.13 42.38 13.16
N SER A 363 -18.38 43.69 13.22
CA SER A 363 -18.56 44.40 14.49
C SER A 363 -19.94 44.15 15.10
N ILE A 364 -20.08 44.38 16.40
CA ILE A 364 -21.38 44.26 17.10
C ILE A 364 -22.42 45.19 16.46
N SER A 365 -22.04 46.44 16.15
CA SER A 365 -22.93 47.40 15.51
C SER A 365 -23.42 46.92 14.14
N GLN A 366 -22.54 46.33 13.32
CA GLN A 366 -22.92 45.77 12.02
C GLN A 366 -23.79 44.51 12.16
N ALA A 367 -23.58 43.69 13.18
CA ALA A 367 -24.39 42.51 13.43
C ALA A 367 -25.83 42.89 13.83
N VAL A 368 -25.98 43.91 14.69
CA VAL A 368 -27.29 44.38 15.19
C VAL A 368 -28.02 45.23 14.16
N LEU A 369 -27.38 46.29 13.65
CA LEU A 369 -28.01 47.27 12.76
C LEU A 369 -28.00 46.85 11.29
N GLY A 370 -27.21 45.85 10.94
CA GLY A 370 -26.89 45.51 9.55
C GLY A 370 -25.82 46.44 8.96
N GLY A 371 -25.52 46.23 7.69
CA GLY A 371 -24.53 47.03 6.97
C GLY A 371 -23.93 46.28 5.79
N ASN A 372 -22.79 46.75 5.29
CA ASN A 372 -22.02 46.06 4.27
C ASN A 372 -20.62 45.68 4.78
N ILE A 373 -20.09 44.58 4.28
CA ILE A 373 -18.70 44.18 4.51
C ILE A 373 -18.06 43.76 3.19
N ARG A 374 -16.81 44.17 2.99
CA ARG A 374 -15.99 43.71 1.87
C ARG A 374 -15.18 42.50 2.33
N VAL A 375 -15.46 41.34 1.74
CA VAL A 375 -14.74 40.09 1.99
C VAL A 375 -13.85 39.78 0.79
N ARG A 376 -12.65 39.30 1.06
CA ARG A 376 -11.72 38.91 -0.02
C ARG A 376 -12.23 37.62 -0.65
N GLY A 377 -12.63 37.69 -1.91
CA GLY A 377 -12.91 36.51 -2.70
C GLY A 377 -11.64 35.97 -3.33
N VAL A 378 -11.80 34.83 -4.00
CA VAL A 378 -10.68 34.07 -4.54
C VAL A 378 -10.17 34.62 -5.89
N TYR A 379 -11.09 35.17 -6.68
CA TYR A 379 -10.77 35.89 -7.91
C TYR A 379 -10.84 37.41 -7.71
N GLU A 380 -11.91 37.87 -7.05
CA GLU A 380 -12.25 39.28 -6.86
C GLU A 380 -12.89 39.48 -5.47
N ASP A 381 -12.74 40.67 -4.91
CA ASP A 381 -13.38 41.03 -3.65
C ASP A 381 -14.90 41.13 -3.80
N GLN A 382 -15.64 40.65 -2.80
CA GLN A 382 -17.09 40.62 -2.79
C GLN A 382 -17.61 41.54 -1.68
N ASN A 383 -18.61 42.37 -2.02
CA ASN A 383 -19.35 43.15 -1.03
C ASN A 383 -20.61 42.39 -0.62
N ILE A 384 -20.76 42.15 0.67
CA ILE A 384 -21.85 41.35 1.23
C ILE A 384 -22.71 42.26 2.09
N LEU A 385 -24.01 42.20 1.87
CA LEU A 385 -25.00 42.85 2.70
C LEU A 385 -25.26 41.98 3.94
N ILE A 386 -25.05 42.55 5.12
CA ILE A 386 -25.35 41.95 6.40
C ILE A 386 -26.74 42.43 6.80
N ALA A 387 -27.65 41.49 7.01
CA ALA A 387 -28.99 41.79 7.50
C ALA A 387 -28.92 42.23 8.98
N PRO A 388 -29.81 43.14 9.42
CA PRO A 388 -29.93 43.46 10.84
C PRO A 388 -30.30 42.20 11.65
N GLY A 389 -29.78 42.10 12.87
CA GLY A 389 -29.99 40.93 13.74
C GLY A 389 -29.22 39.67 13.30
N THR A 390 -28.12 39.81 12.55
CA THR A 390 -27.30 38.66 12.13
C THR A 390 -26.54 38.08 13.32
N SER A 391 -26.71 36.78 13.56
CA SER A 391 -26.03 36.07 14.65
C SER A 391 -24.63 35.60 14.25
N SER A 392 -23.79 35.34 15.26
CA SER A 392 -22.50 34.69 15.05
C SER A 392 -22.65 33.31 14.42
N HIS A 393 -21.70 32.94 13.56
CA HIS A 393 -21.65 31.70 12.77
C HIS A 393 -22.76 31.56 11.70
N THR A 394 -23.50 32.64 11.42
CA THR A 394 -24.37 32.69 10.24
C THR A 394 -23.54 32.45 8.98
N LYS A 395 -24.00 31.52 8.13
CA LYS A 395 -23.33 31.17 6.87
C LYS A 395 -23.98 31.89 5.72
N VAL A 396 -23.21 32.71 5.02
CA VAL A 396 -23.61 33.33 3.76
C VAL A 396 -23.00 32.54 2.61
N ARG A 397 -23.84 32.08 1.67
CA ARG A 397 -23.39 31.35 0.47
C ARG A 397 -23.31 32.30 -0.71
N LEU A 398 -22.15 32.41 -1.33
CA LEU A 398 -21.94 33.07 -2.61
C LEU A 398 -21.81 32.01 -3.71
N SER A 399 -22.89 31.85 -4.47
CA SER A 399 -22.98 30.81 -5.50
C SER A 399 -22.03 31.10 -6.67
N GLY A 400 -21.26 30.09 -7.09
CA GLY A 400 -20.34 30.18 -8.22
C GLY A 400 -19.08 31.03 -7.98
N LYS A 401 -18.83 31.46 -6.73
CA LYS A 401 -17.64 32.25 -6.34
C LYS A 401 -16.51 31.41 -5.71
N GLY A 402 -16.63 30.08 -5.73
CA GLY A 402 -15.61 29.13 -5.27
C GLY A 402 -14.57 28.78 -6.34
N LEU A 403 -13.93 27.61 -6.23
CA LEU A 403 -12.87 27.18 -7.15
C LEU A 403 -13.45 26.62 -8.45
N LYS A 404 -12.70 26.80 -9.54
CA LYS A 404 -12.99 26.09 -10.80
C LYS A 404 -12.84 24.58 -10.59
N LYS A 405 -13.80 23.80 -11.09
CA LYS A 405 -13.71 22.34 -11.11
C LYS A 405 -12.77 21.90 -12.25
N VAL A 406 -11.82 21.01 -11.98
CA VAL A 406 -10.79 20.60 -12.97
C VAL A 406 -11.39 19.76 -14.10
N ASN A 407 -12.27 18.82 -13.77
CA ASN A 407 -12.84 17.86 -14.72
C ASN A 407 -14.22 18.25 -15.26
N VAL A 408 -14.90 19.21 -14.62
CA VAL A 408 -16.27 19.59 -14.93
C VAL A 408 -16.31 21.09 -15.18
N ASN A 409 -17.05 21.53 -16.19
CA ASN A 409 -17.24 22.96 -16.38
C ASN A 409 -18.12 23.52 -15.25
N GLY A 410 -17.60 24.52 -14.53
CA GLY A 410 -18.32 25.15 -13.44
C GLY A 410 -17.41 25.51 -12.27
N TYR A 411 -17.99 26.26 -11.35
CA TYR A 411 -17.34 26.74 -10.14
C TYR A 411 -18.03 26.10 -8.93
N GLY A 412 -17.27 25.94 -7.84
CA GLY A 412 -17.84 25.72 -6.52
C GLY A 412 -18.39 27.02 -5.92
N ASP A 413 -18.79 26.93 -4.67
CA ASP A 413 -19.36 28.05 -3.93
C ASP A 413 -18.41 28.57 -2.85
N HIS A 414 -18.61 29.83 -2.46
CA HIS A 414 -17.87 30.44 -1.37
C HIS A 414 -18.80 30.65 -0.17
N TYR A 415 -18.55 29.91 0.90
CA TYR A 415 -19.24 29.99 2.17
C TYR A 415 -18.49 30.91 3.12
N ILE A 416 -19.21 31.86 3.68
CA ILE A 416 -18.65 32.89 4.55
C ILE A 416 -19.30 32.74 5.90
N ASN A 417 -18.51 32.36 6.89
CA ASN A 417 -18.96 32.30 8.28
C ASN A 417 -18.76 33.68 8.89
N LEU A 418 -19.86 34.32 9.27
CA LEU A 418 -19.80 35.62 9.96
C LEU A 418 -19.46 35.39 11.42
N ARG A 419 -18.44 36.07 11.95
CA ARG A 419 -18.06 36.05 13.36
C ARG A 419 -18.18 37.45 13.94
N VAL A 420 -19.00 37.60 14.99
CA VAL A 420 -19.07 38.87 15.71
C VAL A 420 -17.85 38.98 16.62
N GLN A 421 -17.01 40.00 16.42
CA GLN A 421 -15.88 40.26 17.30
C GLN A 421 -16.19 41.45 18.21
N ALA A 422 -16.18 41.20 19.52
CA ALA A 422 -16.19 42.26 20.51
C ALA A 422 -14.81 42.95 20.56
N PRO A 423 -14.76 44.30 20.59
CA PRO A 423 -13.51 45.03 20.73
C PRO A 423 -12.89 44.78 22.11
N LYS A 424 -11.55 44.63 22.17
CA LYS A 424 -10.83 44.34 23.43
C LYS A 424 -10.73 45.54 24.36
N GLN A 425 -10.74 46.75 23.81
CA GLN A 425 -10.66 48.00 24.55
C GLN A 425 -11.76 48.92 24.04
N LEU A 426 -12.43 49.58 24.98
CA LEU A 426 -13.52 50.51 24.73
C LEU A 426 -13.13 51.87 25.33
N SER A 427 -13.38 52.95 24.59
CA SER A 427 -13.32 54.29 25.15
C SER A 427 -14.43 54.50 26.19
N ASP A 428 -14.26 55.46 27.09
CA ASP A 428 -15.24 55.72 28.17
C ASP A 428 -16.65 56.04 27.62
N LYS A 429 -16.72 56.72 26.47
CA LYS A 429 -17.99 56.98 25.77
C LYS A 429 -18.61 55.68 25.23
N GLN A 430 -17.81 54.80 24.62
CA GLN A 430 -18.31 53.52 24.10
C GLN A 430 -18.73 52.58 25.24
N LYS A 431 -18.01 52.59 26.37
CA LYS A 431 -18.40 51.84 27.58
C LYS A 431 -19.75 52.33 28.10
N ALA A 432 -19.92 53.64 28.24
CA ALA A 432 -21.18 54.22 28.72
C ALA A 432 -22.36 53.87 27.79
N LEU A 433 -22.16 53.87 26.47
CA LEU A 433 -23.19 53.43 25.50
C LEU A 433 -23.53 51.94 25.63
N MET A 434 -22.52 51.09 25.80
CA MET A 434 -22.75 49.65 25.97
C MET A 434 -23.42 49.35 27.32
N GLN A 435 -23.10 50.12 28.36
CA GLN A 435 -23.77 50.03 29.66
C GLN A 435 -25.24 50.47 29.56
N ALA A 436 -25.53 51.57 28.86
CA ALA A 436 -26.89 52.01 28.62
C ALA A 436 -27.69 50.96 27.82
N TYR A 437 -27.09 50.36 26.80
CA TYR A 437 -27.71 49.26 26.05
C TYR A 437 -27.99 48.03 26.93
N ALA A 438 -27.03 47.63 27.77
CA ALA A 438 -27.19 46.48 28.66
C ALA A 438 -28.26 46.70 29.75
N GLU A 439 -28.54 47.95 30.13
CA GLU A 439 -29.63 48.28 31.06
C GLU A 439 -31.01 48.09 30.42
N LEU A 440 -31.12 48.37 29.12
CA LEU A 440 -32.34 48.22 28.32
C LEU A 440 -32.55 46.79 27.79
N GLU A 441 -31.57 45.90 27.95
CA GLU A 441 -31.64 44.54 27.42
C GLU A 441 -32.44 43.63 28.37
N ASP A 442 -33.58 43.11 27.90
CA ASP A 442 -34.46 42.23 28.69
C ASP A 442 -33.98 40.76 28.69
N THR A 443 -33.37 40.29 27.60
CA THR A 443 -33.15 38.84 27.32
C THR A 443 -31.75 38.33 27.66
N THR A 444 -31.12 38.81 28.73
CA THR A 444 -29.80 38.30 29.14
C THR A 444 -29.93 37.16 30.14
N GLU A 445 -29.60 35.93 29.75
CA GLU A 445 -29.39 34.82 30.69
C GLU A 445 -28.04 35.02 31.42
N GLY A 446 -28.09 35.18 32.75
CA GLY A 446 -26.89 35.37 33.59
C GLY A 446 -26.71 36.79 34.12
N THR A 447 -25.49 37.14 34.52
CA THR A 447 -25.15 38.45 35.10
C THR A 447 -24.19 39.23 34.21
N VAL A 448 -24.45 40.54 34.05
CA VAL A 448 -23.54 41.47 33.39
C VAL A 448 -22.72 42.18 34.47
N HIS A 449 -21.40 42.20 34.33
CA HIS A 449 -20.53 42.87 35.29
C HIS A 449 -20.85 44.37 35.40
N GLY A 450 -20.94 44.85 36.64
CA GLY A 450 -21.24 46.26 36.94
C GLY A 450 -22.73 46.58 36.99
N PHE A 451 -23.62 45.59 36.93
CA PHE A 451 -25.06 45.75 37.10
C PHE A 451 -25.57 45.06 38.36
N VAL A 452 -26.51 45.71 39.02
CA VAL A 452 -27.26 45.15 40.15
C VAL A 452 -28.73 45.06 39.74
N ILE A 453 -29.36 43.93 40.03
CA ILE A 453 -30.80 43.74 39.84
C ILE A 453 -31.48 44.35 41.06
N THR A 454 -32.30 45.38 40.85
CA THR A 454 -33.08 46.02 41.92
C THR A 454 -34.23 45.11 42.35
N LYS A 455 -34.80 45.39 43.53
CA LYS A 455 -35.92 44.62 44.08
C LYS A 455 -37.16 44.64 43.18
N ASP A 456 -37.28 45.67 42.35
CA ASP A 456 -38.36 45.87 41.39
C ASP A 456 -38.16 45.09 40.08
N GLY A 457 -37.06 44.32 39.96
CA GLY A 457 -36.71 43.56 38.77
C GLY A 457 -35.96 44.37 37.71
N GLY A 458 -35.73 45.66 37.93
CA GLY A 458 -34.97 46.52 37.04
C GLY A 458 -33.47 46.24 37.11
N LYS A 459 -32.76 46.38 35.99
CA LYS A 459 -31.29 46.36 35.96
C LYS A 459 -30.79 47.78 36.17
N GLN A 460 -29.83 47.99 37.07
CA GLN A 460 -29.21 49.31 37.27
C GLN A 460 -27.68 49.20 37.19
N CYS A 461 -27.05 50.07 36.41
CA CYS A 461 -25.59 50.13 36.30
C CYS A 461 -24.97 50.85 37.51
N VAL A 462 -24.00 50.21 38.15
CA VAL A 462 -23.20 50.78 39.25
C VAL A 462 -21.77 51.12 38.79
N ALA A 463 -21.34 50.59 37.65
CA ALA A 463 -20.01 50.81 37.10
C ALA A 463 -19.79 52.25 36.61
N GLU A 464 -18.55 52.74 36.78
CA GLU A 464 -18.12 54.01 36.20
C GLU A 464 -17.90 53.88 34.68
N PRO A 465 -18.10 54.95 33.89
CA PRO A 465 -18.38 56.34 34.27
C PRO A 465 -19.89 56.70 34.35
N GLN A 466 -20.39 56.91 35.57
CA GLN A 466 -21.81 57.20 35.83
C GLN A 466 -22.29 58.54 35.23
N PHE A 467 -21.43 59.56 35.20
CA PHE A 467 -21.79 60.87 34.63
C PHE A 467 -22.16 60.79 33.14
N LEU A 468 -21.41 60.01 32.35
CA LEU A 468 -21.69 59.85 30.93
C LEU A 468 -22.97 59.03 30.70
N LEU A 469 -23.18 57.99 31.50
CA LEU A 469 -24.40 57.19 31.48
C LEU A 469 -25.64 58.05 31.76
N GLN A 470 -25.60 58.89 32.80
CA GLN A 470 -26.72 59.77 33.15
C GLN A 470 -27.04 60.77 32.04
N ARG A 471 -26.01 61.32 31.37
CA ARG A 471 -26.22 62.20 30.20
C ARG A 471 -26.88 61.48 29.03
N ILE A 472 -26.52 60.21 28.80
CA ILE A 472 -27.14 59.40 27.75
C ILE A 472 -28.62 59.14 28.10
N LYS A 473 -28.91 58.80 29.36
CA LYS A 473 -30.28 58.58 29.85
C LYS A 473 -31.16 59.81 29.68
N ASN A 474 -30.72 60.94 30.22
CA ASN A 474 -31.46 62.20 30.10
C ASN A 474 -31.74 62.54 28.62
N ALA A 475 -30.78 62.28 27.72
CA ALA A 475 -30.97 62.53 26.29
C ALA A 475 -31.93 61.56 25.59
N LEU A 476 -32.16 60.36 26.13
CA LEU A 476 -33.17 59.42 25.66
C LEU A 476 -34.56 59.80 26.21
N ASP A 477 -34.64 60.10 27.51
CA ASP A 477 -35.88 60.49 28.20
C ASP A 477 -36.44 61.83 27.68
N ASP A 478 -35.57 62.77 27.31
CA ASP A 478 -35.96 64.06 26.73
C ASP A 478 -36.64 63.92 25.35
N LYS A 479 -36.30 62.86 24.59
CA LYS A 479 -36.95 62.59 23.30
C LYS A 479 -38.36 62.03 23.46
N ASP A 480 -38.58 61.15 24.43
CA ASP A 480 -39.91 60.64 24.74
C ASP A 480 -40.86 61.80 25.11
N ASN A 481 -40.36 62.81 25.84
CA ASN A 481 -41.14 64.02 26.15
C ASN A 481 -41.37 64.95 24.94
N GLN A 482 -40.46 65.02 23.96
CA GLN A 482 -40.65 65.83 22.75
C GLN A 482 -41.58 65.18 21.73
N ASP A 483 -41.55 63.86 21.58
CA ASP A 483 -42.45 63.13 20.68
C ASP A 483 -43.92 63.17 21.19
N ILE A 484 -44.13 63.14 22.51
CA ILE A 484 -45.45 63.36 23.15
C ILE A 484 -45.98 64.78 22.92
N MET A 485 -45.10 65.79 22.83
CA MET A 485 -45.47 67.19 22.56
C MET A 485 -45.72 67.46 21.07
N GLY A 486 -45.02 66.76 20.16
CA GLY A 486 -45.18 66.90 18.70
C GLY A 486 -46.48 66.31 18.15
N GLU A 487 -47.03 65.27 18.79
CA GLU A 487 -48.28 64.63 18.37
C GLU A 487 -49.53 65.43 18.79
N LYS A 488 -49.45 66.19 19.90
CA LYS A 488 -50.54 67.09 20.35
C LYS A 488 -50.70 68.36 19.52
N VAL A 489 -49.70 68.77 18.73
CA VAL A 489 -49.77 70.00 17.91
C VAL A 489 -50.44 69.76 16.55
N LYS A 490 -50.58 68.50 16.10
CA LYS A 490 -51.23 68.18 14.82
C LYS A 490 -52.75 68.01 14.88
N THR A 491 -53.36 68.02 16.06
CA THR A 491 -54.81 67.81 16.26
C THR A 491 -55.61 69.07 16.61
N SER A 492 -54.99 70.26 16.60
CA SER A 492 -55.67 71.53 16.92
C SER A 492 -55.76 72.53 15.75
N ASN A 493 -55.47 72.09 14.52
CA ASN A 493 -55.80 72.83 13.29
C ASN A 493 -56.62 71.91 12.36
N SER A 494 -57.91 71.81 12.62
CA SER A 494 -58.94 71.27 11.70
C SER A 494 -60.26 71.96 12.00
#